data_AF-G5SJY8-F1
#
_entry.id   AF-G5SJY8-F1
#
_cell.length_a   1.000
_cell.length_b   1.000
_cell.length_c   1.000
_cell.angle_alpha   90.00
_cell.angle_beta   90.00
_cell.angle_gamma   90.00
#
_symmetry.space_group_name_H-M   'P 1'
#
loop_
_entity.id
_entity.type
_entity.pdbx_description
1 polymer ?
#
loop_
_entity_poly.entity_id
_entity_poly.type
_entity_poly.pdbx_seq_one_letter_code
_entity_poly.pdbx_strand_id
1 'polypeptide(L)'
;DFINDTQILTPRLKTPMIRRQRGGKLESVSWDEALNYVAERLSAIKAKYGPDAIQTTGSSRGTGNETNYVMQKFARAVIGTQ
;
A
#
# COMPACT_ATOMS: atom_id res chain seq x y z
N ASP A 1 6.30 24.03 22.92
CA ASP A 1 5.26 24.08 21.89
C ASP A 1 4.81 22.65 21.59
N PHE A 2 4.00 22.11 22.50
CA PHE A 2 3.62 20.67 22.61
C PHE A 2 2.79 20.16 21.44
N ILE A 3 2.32 21.05 20.56
CA ILE A 3 1.65 20.70 19.31
C ILE A 3 2.67 20.19 18.27
N ASN A 4 3.93 20.61 18.35
CA ASN A 4 4.99 20.27 17.39
C ASN A 4 6.04 19.30 17.94
N ASP A 5 5.95 18.92 19.21
CA ASP A 5 6.89 18.01 19.85
C ASP A 5 6.42 16.55 19.73
N THR A 6 6.89 15.87 18.68
CA THR A 6 6.53 14.49 18.39
C THR A 6 7.27 13.47 19.25
N GLN A 7 7.97 13.85 20.33
CA GLN A 7 8.67 12.87 21.18
C GLN A 7 7.77 11.82 21.85
N ILE A 8 6.43 11.99 21.82
CA ILE A 8 5.45 11.01 22.30
C ILE A 8 4.90 10.11 21.16
N LEU A 9 5.14 10.46 19.88
CA LEU A 9 4.55 9.79 18.71
C LEU A 9 5.64 9.39 17.70
N THR A 10 5.57 8.17 17.17
CA THR A 10 6.45 7.68 16.12
C THR A 10 6.57 8.72 14.99
N PRO A 11 7.80 9.11 14.55
CA PRO A 11 7.98 10.09 13.50
C PRO A 11 7.16 9.75 12.25
N ARG A 12 6.38 10.71 11.75
CA ARG A 12 5.53 10.52 10.58
C ARG A 12 6.38 10.20 9.35
N LEU A 13 6.04 9.14 8.63
CA LEU A 13 6.63 8.81 7.34
C LEU A 13 6.19 9.84 6.29
N LYS A 14 7.15 10.35 5.51
CA LYS A 14 6.93 11.42 4.51
C LYS A 14 7.21 10.97 3.08
N THR A 15 7.84 9.82 2.89
CA THR A 15 8.23 9.28 1.59
C THR A 15 7.80 7.81 1.49
N PRO A 16 7.49 7.33 0.28
CA PRO A 16 7.31 5.90 0.06
C PRO A 16 8.64 5.18 0.27
N MET A 17 8.57 3.93 0.71
CA MET A 17 9.74 3.10 0.96
C MET A 17 9.55 1.68 0.45
N ILE A 18 10.60 1.09 -0.10
CA ILE A 18 10.60 -0.29 -0.56
C ILE A 18 11.56 -1.12 0.30
N ARG A 19 11.17 -2.37 0.57
CA ARG A 19 12.07 -3.40 1.09
C ARG A 19 12.30 -4.43 -0.01
N ARG A 20 13.51 -4.45 -0.57
CA ARG A 20 13.84 -5.31 -1.74
C ARG A 20 13.97 -6.79 -1.38
N GLN A 21 14.35 -7.10 -0.13
CA GLN A 21 14.58 -8.46 0.34
C GLN A 21 13.99 -8.66 1.73
N ARG A 22 13.45 -9.85 2.00
CA ARG A 22 12.91 -10.18 3.34
C ARG A 22 14.03 -10.03 4.39
N GLY A 23 13.77 -9.22 5.42
CA GLY A 23 14.77 -8.89 6.45
C GLY A 23 15.75 -7.76 6.08
N GLY A 24 15.79 -7.29 4.82
CA GLY A 24 16.59 -6.13 4.41
C GLY A 24 16.04 -4.80 4.92
N LYS A 25 16.74 -3.69 4.72
CA LYS A 25 16.29 -2.36 5.20
C LYS A 25 15.18 -1.77 4.32
N LEU A 26 14.43 -0.81 4.86
CA LEU A 26 13.53 0.03 4.07
C LEU A 26 14.34 1.17 3.46
N GLU A 27 14.14 1.39 2.17
CA GLU A 27 14.83 2.44 1.40
C GLU A 27 13.80 3.43 0.88
N SER A 28 14.02 4.73 1.09
CA SER A 28 13.17 5.79 0.53
C SER A 28 13.31 5.84 -0.99
N VAL A 29 12.17 5.92 -1.67
CA VAL A 29 12.08 5.92 -3.14
C VAL A 29 11.17 7.04 -3.62
N SER A 30 11.13 7.28 -4.93
CA SER A 30 10.14 8.18 -5.54
C SER A 30 8.76 7.54 -5.59
N TRP A 31 7.73 8.35 -5.79
CA TRP A 31 6.37 7.85 -6.01
C TRP A 31 6.27 7.00 -7.28
N ASP A 32 6.91 7.42 -8.36
CA ASP A 32 6.90 6.67 -9.63
C ASP A 32 7.52 5.29 -9.47
N GLU A 33 8.66 5.19 -8.77
CA GLU A 33 9.32 3.92 -8.49
C GLU A 33 8.43 3.03 -7.61
N ALA A 34 7.81 3.58 -6.56
CA ALA A 34 6.94 2.84 -5.66
C ALA A 34 5.71 2.27 -6.39
N LEU A 35 5.04 3.10 -7.20
CA LEU A 35 3.83 2.69 -7.93
C LEU A 35 4.15 1.67 -9.02
N ASN A 36 5.22 1.89 -9.79
CA ASN A 36 5.66 0.94 -10.81
C ASN A 36 6.04 -0.41 -10.19
N TYR A 37 6.77 -0.40 -9.09
CA TYR A 37 7.14 -1.62 -8.38
C TYR A 37 5.93 -2.40 -7.88
N VAL A 38 4.95 -1.74 -7.27
CA VAL A 38 3.73 -2.41 -6.78
C VAL A 38 2.90 -2.96 -7.95
N ALA A 39 2.73 -2.18 -9.02
CA ALA A 39 1.97 -2.60 -10.20
C ALA A 39 2.60 -3.82 -10.88
N GLU A 40 3.93 -3.82 -11.07
CA GLU A 40 4.66 -4.94 -11.66
C GLU A 40 4.51 -6.20 -10.80
N ARG A 41 4.71 -6.09 -9.49
CA ARG A 41 4.64 -7.25 -8.58
C ARG A 41 3.23 -7.83 -8.46
N LEU A 42 2.21 -6.98 -8.33
CA LEU A 42 0.81 -7.42 -8.30
C LEU A 42 0.41 -8.07 -9.63
N SER A 43 0.83 -7.50 -10.76
CA SER A 43 0.55 -8.06 -12.09
C SER A 43 1.22 -9.43 -12.27
N ALA A 44 2.48 -9.58 -11.84
CA ALA A 44 3.19 -10.85 -11.89
C ALA A 44 2.55 -11.91 -10.99
N ILE A 45 2.09 -11.55 -9.78
CA ILE A 45 1.36 -12.46 -8.88
C ILE A 45 0.05 -12.89 -9.52
N LYS A 46 -0.74 -11.94 -10.03
CA LYS A 46 -2.02 -12.22 -10.71
C LYS A 46 -1.83 -13.15 -11.92
N ALA A 47 -0.79 -12.91 -12.73
CA ALA A 47 -0.50 -13.75 -13.89
C ALA A 47 -0.07 -15.17 -13.50
N LYS A 48 0.67 -15.32 -12.40
CA LYS A 48 1.22 -16.61 -11.97
C LYS A 48 0.25 -17.46 -11.15
N TYR A 49 -0.55 -16.84 -10.30
CA TYR A 49 -1.37 -17.53 -9.29
C TYR A 49 -2.87 -17.23 -9.41
N GLY A 50 -3.28 -16.38 -10.36
CA GLY A 50 -4.65 -15.92 -10.52
C GLY A 50 -4.98 -14.70 -9.65
N PRO A 51 -6.13 -14.04 -9.90
CA PRO A 51 -6.54 -12.83 -9.18
C PRO A 51 -6.84 -13.08 -7.71
N ASP A 52 -7.39 -14.24 -7.35
CA ASP A 52 -7.76 -14.61 -5.98
C ASP A 52 -6.54 -14.80 -5.04
N ALA A 53 -5.32 -14.78 -5.58
CA ALA A 53 -4.08 -14.76 -4.81
C ALA A 53 -3.77 -13.38 -4.19
N ILE A 54 -4.56 -12.34 -4.48
CA ILE A 54 -4.36 -10.97 -4.00
C ILE A 54 -5.54 -10.56 -3.13
N GLN A 55 -5.25 -10.18 -1.89
CA GLN A 55 -6.25 -9.65 -0.95
C GLN A 55 -5.99 -8.16 -0.66
N THR A 56 -7.05 -7.37 -0.67
CA THR A 56 -7.04 -6.00 -0.14
C THR A 56 -7.69 -5.96 1.24
N THR A 57 -7.14 -5.17 2.15
CA THR A 57 -7.75 -4.93 3.47
C THR A 57 -7.88 -3.44 3.72
N GLY A 58 -9.08 -3.04 4.13
CA GLY A 58 -9.41 -1.64 4.40
C GLY A 58 -9.23 -1.31 5.87
N SER A 59 -9.54 -0.06 6.20
CA SER A 59 -9.53 0.42 7.58
C SER A 59 -10.83 1.15 7.86
N SER A 60 -11.42 0.90 9.02
CA SER A 60 -12.52 1.73 9.55
C SER A 60 -12.02 3.10 10.02
N ARG A 61 -10.70 3.25 10.21
CA ARG A 61 -10.04 4.50 10.59
C ARG A 61 -9.42 5.15 9.36
N GLY A 62 -9.83 6.37 9.01
CA GLY A 62 -9.37 7.12 7.84
C GLY A 62 -10.48 8.00 7.28
N THR A 63 -10.38 8.35 5.99
CA THR A 63 -11.36 9.15 5.21
C THR A 63 -12.74 8.50 5.03
N GLY A 64 -13.02 7.39 5.71
CA GLY A 64 -14.37 6.81 5.79
C GLY A 64 -14.76 5.92 4.61
N ASN A 65 -16.02 6.04 4.18
CA ASN A 65 -16.69 5.13 3.25
C ASN A 65 -16.07 5.16 1.84
N GLU A 66 -15.63 6.32 1.38
CA GLU A 66 -15.17 6.58 0.01
C GLU A 66 -13.88 5.81 -0.30
N THR A 67 -12.92 5.80 0.64
CA THR A 67 -11.67 5.05 0.46
C THR A 67 -11.91 3.54 0.44
N ASN A 68 -12.83 3.05 1.28
CA ASN A 68 -13.23 1.65 1.25
C ASN A 68 -13.99 1.31 -0.06
N TYR A 69 -14.81 2.24 -0.57
CA TYR A 69 -15.46 2.11 -1.87
C TYR A 69 -14.45 2.04 -3.02
N VAL A 70 -13.43 2.89 -3.04
CA VAL A 70 -12.39 2.84 -4.07
C VAL A 70 -11.59 1.54 -3.98
N MET A 71 -11.23 1.11 -2.76
CA MET A 71 -10.51 -0.14 -2.55
C MET A 71 -11.32 -1.36 -3.03
N GLN A 72 -12.60 -1.47 -2.66
CA GLN A 72 -13.42 -2.59 -3.12
C GLN A 72 -13.64 -2.58 -4.64
N LYS A 73 -13.71 -1.39 -5.25
CA LYS A 73 -13.78 -1.25 -6.71
C LYS A 73 -12.47 -1.69 -7.36
N PHE A 74 -11.32 -1.35 -6.77
CA PHE A 74 -10.02 -1.81 -7.24
C PHE A 74 -9.90 -3.34 -7.15
N ALA A 75 -10.29 -3.95 -6.03
CA ALA A 75 -10.29 -5.40 -5.87
C ALA A 75 -11.14 -6.12 -6.93
N ARG A 76 -12.38 -5.67 -7.17
CA ARG A 76 -13.30 -6.35 -8.09
C ARG A 76 -13.09 -6.00 -9.55
N ALA A 77 -12.88 -4.73 -9.87
CA ALA A 77 -12.82 -4.28 -11.26
C ALA A 77 -11.41 -4.34 -11.86
N VAL A 78 -10.36 -4.13 -11.06
CA VAL A 78 -8.98 -4.08 -11.55
C VAL A 78 -8.25 -5.40 -11.28
N ILE A 79 -8.26 -5.86 -10.02
CA ILE A 79 -7.66 -7.15 -9.67
C ILE A 79 -8.52 -8.29 -10.23
N GLY A 80 -9.84 -8.23 -10.06
CA GLY A 80 -10.76 -9.29 -10.49
C GLY A 80 -10.91 -10.42 -9.46
N THR A 81 -10.60 -10.13 -8.19
CA THR A 81 -10.86 -11.04 -7.06
C THR A 81 -12.23 -10.72 -6.46
N GLN A 82 -12.91 -11.74 -5.92
CA GLN A 82 -14.23 -11.60 -5.28
C GLN A 82 -14.18 -10.80 -3.95
#